data_AF-A0A5C5VK20-F1
#
_entry.id   AF-A0A5C5VK20-F1
#
_cell.length_a   1.000
_cell.length_b   1.000
_cell.length_c   1.000
_cell.angle_alpha   90.00
_cell.angle_beta   90.00
_cell.angle_gamma   90.00
#
_symmetry.space_group_name_H-M   'P 1'
#
loop_
_entity.id
_entity.type
_entity.pdbx_description
1 polymer ?
#
loop_
_entity_poly.entity_id
_entity_poly.type
_entity_poly.pdbx_seq_one_letter_code
_entity_poly.pdbx_strand_id
1 'polypeptide(L)' 'MDQDLGSTPLKPMFDATPDDPFPQERKTGGGGRLRRSVGEKIIQLADEGIKRNDIAKKLKISVATVYRYLAKERNK' A
#
# COMPACT_ATOMS: atom_id res chain seq x y z
N MET A 1 47.90 34.40 -15.24
CA MET A 1 46.68 33.60 -15.50
C MET A 1 46.96 32.29 -14.84
N ASP A 2 46.66 32.22 -13.55
CA ASP A 2 47.07 31.13 -12.70
C ASP A 2 45.78 30.55 -12.16
N GLN A 3 45.42 29.38 -12.68
CA GLN A 3 44.24 28.65 -12.26
C GLN A 3 44.61 27.92 -10.96
N ASP A 4 44.19 28.47 -9.83
CA ASP A 4 44.13 27.74 -8.57
C ASP A 4 43.12 26.59 -8.72
N LEU A 5 43.61 25.43 -9.16
CA LEU A 5 42.91 24.16 -9.07
C LEU A 5 42.89 23.75 -7.59
N GLY A 6 42.01 24.39 -6.83
CA GLY A 6 41.72 24.01 -5.46
C GLY A 6 41.28 22.55 -5.40
N SER A 7 42.18 21.66 -4.97
CA SER A 7 41.86 20.26 -4.74
C SER A 7 40.92 20.18 -3.55
N THR A 8 39.61 20.18 -3.79
CA THR A 8 38.66 19.79 -2.75
C THR A 8 38.88 18.30 -2.50
N PRO A 9 39.28 17.89 -1.29
CA PRO A 9 39.47 16.48 -1.01
C PRO A 9 38.11 15.76 -1.17
N LEU A 10 38.11 14.68 -1.95
CA LEU A 10 36.95 13.80 -2.11
C LEU A 10 36.49 13.33 -0.73
N LYS A 11 35.21 13.57 -0.40
CA LYS A 11 34.63 13.08 0.84
C LYS A 11 34.71 11.55 0.90
N PRO A 12 35.11 10.95 2.02
CA PRO A 12 35.13 9.51 2.19
C PRO A 12 33.70 8.95 2.08
N MET A 13 33.55 7.86 1.33
CA MET A 13 32.28 7.24 0.93
C MET A 13 31.54 6.51 2.08
N PHE A 14 31.98 6.70 3.33
CA PHE A 14 31.53 5.95 4.51
C PHE A 14 30.24 6.47 5.15
N ASP A 15 29.66 7.56 4.62
CA ASP A 15 28.45 8.20 5.16
C ASP A 15 27.19 7.90 4.33
N ALA A 16 27.25 6.90 3.44
CA ALA A 16 26.14 6.52 2.55
C ALA A 16 25.21 5.44 3.14
N THR A 17 25.42 5.03 4.39
CA THR A 17 24.48 4.15 5.09
C THR A 17 23.68 5.02 6.05
N PRO A 18 22.40 5.34 5.77
CA PRO A 18 21.55 5.90 6.82
C PRO A 18 21.61 4.95 8.02
N ASP A 19 21.67 5.48 9.25
CA ASP A 19 21.80 4.70 10.51
C ASP A 19 20.81 3.52 10.60
N ASP A 20 19.69 3.59 9.87
CA ASP A 20 18.71 2.53 9.74
C ASP A 20 18.69 1.96 8.30
N PRO A 21 19.39 0.83 8.01
CA PRO A 21 19.39 0.21 6.67
C PRO A 21 18.03 -0.34 6.25
N PHE A 22 17.05 -0.36 7.16
CA PHE A 22 15.68 -0.78 6.91
C PHE A 22 14.71 0.16 7.62
N PRO A 23 14.25 1.25 6.98
CA PRO A 23 13.24 2.13 7.57
C PRO A 23 12.01 1.29 7.93
N GLN A 24 11.80 1.03 9.21
CA GLN A 24 10.66 0.23 9.69
C GLN A 24 9.35 1.04 9.68
N GLU A 25 9.10 1.84 8.66
CA GLU A 25 7.75 2.35 8.41
C GLU A 25 7.04 1.45 7.41
N ARG A 26 6.80 0.20 7.82
CA ARG A 26 5.63 -0.48 7.27
C ARG A 26 4.43 0.20 7.93
N LYS A 27 3.68 1.01 7.18
CA LYS A 27 2.30 1.41 7.51
C LYS A 27 1.41 0.16 7.55
N THR A 28 1.64 -0.71 8.53
CA THR A 28 0.86 -1.92 8.81
C THR A 28 -0.13 -1.57 9.93
N GLY A 29 -0.83 -0.45 9.78
CA GLY A 29 -1.81 0.01 10.75
C GLY A 29 -3.19 0.01 10.13
N GLY A 30 -4.08 -0.92 10.55
CA GLY A 30 -5.52 -0.75 10.30
C GLY A 30 -6.34 -2.01 9.94
N GLY A 31 -5.82 -3.22 10.12
CA GLY A 31 -6.46 -4.43 9.60
C GLY A 31 -7.79 -4.89 10.23
N GLY A 32 -8.18 -4.35 11.40
CA GLY A 32 -9.23 -4.97 12.24
C GLY A 32 -10.64 -4.38 12.14
N ARG A 33 -10.79 -3.05 12.17
CA ARG A 33 -12.11 -2.42 12.42
C ARG A 33 -12.76 -1.74 11.22
N LEU A 34 -12.00 -1.33 10.21
CA LEU A 34 -12.55 -0.72 8.98
C LEU A 34 -13.31 -1.73 8.08
N ARG A 35 -13.35 -3.01 8.47
CA ARG A 35 -13.72 -4.14 7.61
C ARG A 35 -15.21 -4.48 7.52
N ARG A 36 -16.04 -4.11 8.51
CA ARG A 36 -17.48 -4.50 8.49
C ARG A 36 -18.28 -3.72 7.45
N SER A 37 -18.22 -2.40 7.51
CA SER A 37 -18.95 -1.51 6.58
C SER A 37 -18.51 -1.67 5.13
N VAL A 38 -17.24 -1.99 4.87
CA VAL A 38 -16.76 -2.28 3.52
C VAL A 38 -17.29 -3.63 3.02
N GLY A 39 -17.40 -4.63 3.90
CA GLY A 39 -17.97 -5.93 3.55
C GLY A 39 -19.43 -5.84 3.13
N GLU A 40 -20.25 -5.13 3.91
CA GLU A 40 -21.67 -4.90 3.62
C GLU A 40 -21.86 -4.20 2.26
N LYS A 41 -21.05 -3.17 1.98
CA LYS A 41 -21.06 -2.48 0.67
C LYS A 41 -20.67 -3.39 -0.49
N ILE A 42 -19.71 -4.30 -0.30
CA ILE A 42 -19.32 -5.27 -1.34
C ILE A 42 -20.49 -6.20 -1.67
N ILE A 43 -21.21 -6.67 -0.65
CA ILE A 43 -22.36 -7.57 -0.81
C ILE A 43 -23.49 -6.84 -1.54
N GLN A 44 -23.87 -5.66 -1.07
CA GLN A 44 -24.92 -4.85 -1.70
C GLN A 44 -24.64 -4.59 -3.18
N LEU A 45 -23.42 -4.17 -3.53
CA LEU A 45 -23.04 -3.92 -4.92
C LEU A 45 -23.01 -5.21 -5.76
N ALA A 46 -22.70 -6.36 -5.15
CA ALA A 46 -22.76 -7.64 -5.83
C ALA A 46 -24.21 -8.10 -6.08
N ASP A 47 -25.12 -7.84 -5.13
CA ASP A 47 -26.55 -8.09 -5.27
C ASP A 47 -27.19 -7.19 -6.34
N GLU A 48 -26.69 -5.97 -6.51
CA GLU A 48 -27.02 -5.06 -7.63
C GLU A 48 -26.50 -5.57 -9.00
N GLY A 49 -25.78 -6.70 -9.05
CA GLY A 49 -25.24 -7.28 -10.27
C GLY A 49 -23.98 -6.59 -10.81
N ILE A 50 -23.35 -5.72 -10.02
CA ILE A 50 -22.13 -5.03 -10.43
C ILE A 50 -20.97 -6.02 -10.50
N LYS A 51 -20.17 -5.93 -11.56
CA LYS A 51 -19.00 -6.78 -11.73
C LYS A 51 -17.99 -6.52 -10.62
N ARG A 52 -17.39 -7.59 -10.11
CA ARG A 52 -16.41 -7.57 -9.01
C ARG A 52 -15.24 -6.61 -9.26
N ASN A 53 -14.82 -6.46 -10.52
CA ASN A 53 -13.74 -5.54 -10.91
C ASN A 53 -14.16 -4.07 -10.77
N ASP A 54 -15.42 -3.76 -11.06
CA ASP A 54 -15.97 -2.41 -10.93
C ASP A 54 -16.27 -2.08 -9.46
N ILE A 55 -16.68 -3.07 -8.66
CA ILE A 55 -16.78 -2.94 -7.19
C ILE A 55 -15.42 -2.57 -6.59
N ALA A 56 -14.35 -3.27 -7.00
CA ALA A 56 -12.99 -3.00 -6.54
C ALA A 56 -12.55 -1.57 -6.86
N LYS A 57 -12.81 -1.10 -8.08
CA LYS A 57 -12.53 0.29 -8.50
C LYS A 57 -13.35 1.31 -7.69
N LYS A 58 -14.66 1.08 -7.54
CA LYS A 58 -15.58 1.98 -6.82
C LYS A 58 -15.21 2.12 -5.35
N LEU A 59 -14.79 1.03 -4.71
CA LEU A 59 -14.41 0.98 -3.30
C LEU A 59 -12.91 1.21 -3.05
N LYS A 60 -12.11 1.38 -4.11
CA LYS A 60 -10.63 1.52 -4.04
C LYS A 60 -9.97 0.41 -3.22
N ILE A 61 -10.41 -0.83 -3.42
CA ILE A 61 -9.85 -2.03 -2.76
C ILE A 61 -9.33 -3.00 -3.80
N SER A 62 -8.46 -3.92 -3.38
CA SER A 62 -8.00 -4.97 -4.27
C SER A 62 -9.13 -5.93 -4.64
N VAL A 63 -9.12 -6.41 -5.89
CA VAL A 63 -10.07 -7.42 -6.39
C VAL A 63 -10.03 -8.68 -5.51
N ALA A 64 -8.83 -9.08 -5.04
CA ALA A 64 -8.67 -10.19 -4.10
C ALA A 64 -9.40 -9.97 -2.76
N THR A 65 -9.60 -8.72 -2.33
CA THR A 65 -10.40 -8.41 -1.15
C THR A 65 -11.88 -8.64 -1.44
N VAL A 66 -12.39 -8.18 -2.58
CA VAL A 66 -13.78 -8.44 -3.02
C VAL A 66 -14.08 -9.93 -3.04
N TYR A 67 -13.21 -10.75 -3.64
CA TYR A 67 -13.36 -12.21 -3.66
C TYR A 67 -13.39 -12.82 -2.25
N ARG A 68 -12.50 -12.40 -1.36
CA ARG A 68 -12.46 -12.90 0.03
C ARG A 68 -13.75 -12.61 0.79
N TYR A 69 -14.34 -11.44 0.60
CA TYR A 69 -15.61 -11.10 1.26
C TYR A 69 -16.78 -11.92 0.71
N LEU A 70 -16.93 -12.00 -0.62
CA LEU A 70 -18.01 -12.78 -1.22
C LEU A 70 -17.90 -14.29 -0.90
N ALA A 71 -16.68 -14.83 -0.85
CA ALA A 71 -16.46 -16.22 -0.46
C ALA A 71 -16.78 -16.47 1.03
N LYS A 72 -16.54 -15.49 1.90
CA LYS A 72 -16.88 -15.59 3.32
C LYS A 72 -18.38 -15.60 3.54
N GLU A 73 -19.12 -14.72 2.86
CA GLU A 73 -20.58 -14.64 2.97
C GLU A 73 -21.27 -15.91 2.47
N ARG A 74 -20.75 -16.56 1.43
CA ARG A 74 -21.29 -17.83 0.94
C ARG A 74 -21.12 -19.00 1.92
N ASN A 75 -20.13 -18.95 2.80
CA ASN A 75 -19.79 -20.02 3.75
C ASN A 75 -20.38 -19.79 5.15
N LYS A 76 -21.31 -18.86 5.29
CA LYS A 76 -22.00 -18.54 6.55
C LYS A 76 -23.34 -19.26 6.62
#